data_AF-A0A0P9E0I8-F1
#
_entry.id   AF-A0A0P9E0I8-F1
#
_cell.length_a   1.000
_cell.length_b   1.000
_cell.length_c   1.000
_cell.angle_alpha   90.00
_cell.angle_beta   90.00
_cell.angle_gamma   90.00
#
_symmetry.space_group_name_H-M   'P 1'
#
loop_
_entity.id
_entity.type
_entity.pdbx_description
1 polymer ?
#
loop_
_entity_poly.entity_id
_entity_poly.type
_entity_poly.pdbx_seq_one_letter_code
_entity_poly.pdbx_strand_id
1 'polypeptide(L)'
;MVKTIRNALLFAAAVHIVYVIVQVVTGMFLTMRYVPKMVDAYSSKQGMESQVSFGLTAGPSGWLYVLTFAGSAALYAFALQPLWRRWANRRNRP
;
A
#
# COMPACT_ATOMS: atom_id res chain seq x y z
N MET A 1 -22.35 -13.05 11.57
CA MET A 1 -21.75 -12.35 10.40
C MET A 1 -21.04 -11.05 10.78
N VAL A 2 -21.62 -10.18 11.61
CA VAL A 2 -21.04 -8.87 11.98
C VAL A 2 -19.59 -8.92 12.50
N LYS A 3 -19.25 -9.89 13.38
CA LYS A 3 -17.87 -10.06 13.89
C LYS A 3 -16.85 -10.35 12.77
N THR A 4 -17.22 -11.15 11.77
CA THR A 4 -16.36 -11.46 10.61
C THR A 4 -16.14 -10.21 9.76
N ILE A 5 -17.20 -9.46 9.46
CA ILE A 5 -17.13 -8.24 8.66
C ILE A 5 -16.25 -7.19 9.36
N ARG A 6 -16.45 -6.97 10.66
CA ARG A 6 -15.63 -6.05 11.46
C ARG A 6 -14.15 -6.44 11.42
N ASN A 7 -13.84 -7.72 11.62
CA ASN A 7 -12.45 -8.19 11.62
C ASN A 7 -11.80 -8.07 10.23
N ALA A 8 -12.56 -8.33 9.16
CA ALA A 8 -12.09 -8.13 7.78
C ALA A 8 -11.79 -6.66 7.48
N LEU A 9 -12.64 -5.74 7.93
CA LEU A 9 -12.42 -4.29 7.78
C LEU A 9 -11.19 -3.82 8.58
N LEU A 10 -11.04 -4.28 9.82
CA LEU A 10 -9.86 -3.96 10.65
C LEU A 10 -8.58 -4.52 10.03
N PHE A 11 -8.62 -5.72 9.46
CA PHE A 11 -7.49 -6.30 8.75
C PHE A 11 -7.12 -5.48 7.51
N ALA A 12 -8.10 -5.14 6.67
CA ALA A 12 -7.89 -4.30 5.50
C ALA A 12 -7.29 -2.94 5.88
N ALA A 13 -7.83 -2.29 6.92
CA ALA A 13 -7.29 -1.03 7.44
C ALA A 13 -5.83 -1.17 7.91
N ALA A 14 -5.52 -2.21 8.68
CA ALA A 14 -4.16 -2.47 9.15
C ALA A 14 -3.16 -2.65 8.00
N VAL A 15 -3.53 -3.41 6.95
CA VAL A 15 -2.70 -3.60 5.76
C VAL A 15 -2.39 -2.27 5.07
N HIS A 16 -3.39 -1.39 4.93
CA HIS A 16 -3.20 -0.10 4.28
C HIS A 16 -2.39 0.87 5.14
N ILE A 17 -2.54 0.83 6.47
CA ILE A 17 -1.68 1.60 7.38
C ILE A 17 -0.21 1.18 7.21
N VAL A 18 0.06 -0.12 7.19
CA VAL A 18 1.43 -0.63 6.96
C VAL A 18 1.96 -0.19 5.60
N TYR A 19 1.15 -0.27 4.55
CA TYR A 19 1.52 0.21 3.22
C TYR A 19 1.94 1.69 3.23
N VAL A 20 1.17 2.56 3.88
CA VAL A 20 1.50 3.98 4.01
C VAL A 20 2.80 4.19 4.76
N ILE A 21 3.03 3.46 5.86
CA ILE A 21 4.28 3.54 6.62
C ILE A 21 5.48 3.17 5.73
N VAL A 22 5.38 2.09 4.95
CA VAL A 22 6.44 1.66 4.03
C VAL A 22 6.71 2.72 2.96
N GLN A 23 5.66 3.33 2.39
CA GLN A 23 5.80 4.42 1.42
C GLN A 23 6.54 5.63 2.02
N VAL A 24 6.15 6.06 3.23
CA VAL A 24 6.80 7.17 3.93
C VAL A 24 8.27 6.88 4.21
N VAL A 25 8.58 5.69 4.73
CA VAL A 25 9.96 5.27 5.03
C VAL A 25 10.80 5.19 3.77
N THR A 26 10.26 4.60 2.69
CA THR A 26 10.95 4.50 1.40
C THR A 26 11.21 5.88 0.81
N GLY A 27 10.21 6.76 0.81
CA GLY A 27 10.35 8.15 0.39
C GLY A 27 11.45 8.87 1.18
N MET A 28 11.48 8.70 2.50
CA MET A 28 12.52 9.26 3.36
C MET A 28 13.92 8.75 3.04
N PHE A 29 14.08 7.45 2.76
CA PHE A 29 15.38 6.91 2.34
C PHE A 29 15.82 7.46 0.98
N LEU A 30 14.89 7.61 0.04
CA LEU A 30 15.18 8.19 -1.28
C LEU A 30 15.60 9.66 -1.14
N THR A 31 14.94 10.46 -0.31
CA THR A 31 15.32 11.86 -0.09
C THR A 31 16.66 12.01 0.62
N MET A 32 16.96 11.15 1.61
CA MET A 32 18.26 11.16 2.29
C MET A 32 19.44 10.81 1.37
N ARG A 33 19.21 9.99 0.34
CA ARG A 33 20.24 9.58 -0.63
C ARG A 33 20.26 10.44 -1.90
N TYR A 34 19.34 11.39 -2.02
CA TYR A 34 19.23 12.23 -3.19
C TYR A 34 20.28 13.35 -3.12
N VAL A 35 21.32 13.26 -3.95
CA VAL A 35 22.26 14.36 -4.20
C VAL A 35 21.76 15.13 -5.43
N PRO A 36 21.16 16.33 -5.29
CA PRO A 36 20.72 17.11 -6.44
C PRO A 36 21.93 17.54 -7.26
N LYS A 37 22.03 17.07 -8.52
CA LYS A 37 23.05 17.52 -9.45
C LYS A 37 22.73 18.95 -9.91
N MET A 38 23.20 19.94 -9.16
CA MET A 38 23.00 21.36 -9.47
C MET A 38 23.78 21.84 -10.71
N VAL A 39 24.79 21.09 -11.16
CA VAL A 39 25.70 21.49 -12.24
C VAL A 39 25.07 21.33 -13.64
N ASP A 40 24.16 20.37 -13.84
CA ASP A 40 23.40 20.19 -15.10
C ASP A 40 21.97 20.77 -15.04
N ALA A 41 21.51 21.19 -13.86
CA ALA A 41 20.14 21.65 -13.64
C ALA A 41 19.83 23.01 -14.27
N TYR A 42 20.86 23.80 -14.65
CA TYR A 42 20.67 25.08 -15.34
C TYR A 42 20.57 24.93 -16.87
N SER A 43 21.30 23.98 -17.46
CA SER A 43 21.24 23.64 -18.89
C SER A 43 19.97 22.86 -19.24
N SER A 44 19.38 22.14 -18.28
CA SER A 44 18.14 21.40 -18.45
C SER A 44 16.86 22.20 -18.16
N LYS A 45 16.93 23.49 -17.77
CA LYS A 45 15.76 24.28 -17.35
C LYS A 45 14.61 24.27 -18.35
N GLN A 46 14.90 24.24 -19.64
CA GLN A 46 13.86 24.21 -20.68
C GLN A 46 13.15 22.84 -20.83
N GLY A 47 13.80 21.75 -20.40
CA GLY A 47 13.20 20.40 -20.35
C GLY A 47 12.65 20.03 -18.97
N MET A 48 13.17 20.62 -17.90
CA MET A 48 12.76 20.34 -16.54
C MET A 48 11.53 21.15 -16.13
N GLU A 49 11.30 22.38 -16.61
CA GLU A 49 10.06 23.12 -16.31
C GLU A 49 8.78 22.38 -16.74
N SER A 50 8.85 21.49 -17.73
CA SER A 50 7.74 20.60 -18.10
C SER A 50 7.68 19.29 -17.28
N GLN A 51 8.77 18.92 -16.59
CA GLN A 51 8.88 17.69 -15.78
C GLN A 51 8.85 17.93 -14.28
N VAL A 52 9.00 19.16 -13.77
CA VAL A 52 8.69 19.51 -12.37
C VAL A 52 7.18 19.75 -12.21
N SER A 53 6.38 18.79 -12.68
CA SER A 53 5.11 18.53 -12.02
C SER A 53 5.47 17.95 -10.65
N PHE A 54 5.54 18.80 -9.63
CA PHE A 54 5.42 18.34 -8.25
C PHE A 54 4.07 17.61 -8.13
N GLY A 55 4.06 16.29 -8.30
CA GLY A 55 2.93 15.44 -7.92
C GLY A 55 2.22 14.63 -9.01
N LEU A 56 2.61 14.65 -10.29
CA LEU A 56 2.06 13.71 -11.28
C LEU A 56 2.94 12.45 -11.42
N THR A 57 3.20 11.77 -10.30
CA THR A 57 3.16 10.30 -10.45
C THR A 57 1.69 10.02 -10.71
N ALA A 58 1.33 9.43 -11.85
CA ALA A 58 -0.03 8.99 -12.10
C ALA A 58 -0.41 8.03 -10.96
N GLY A 59 -0.98 8.59 -9.90
CA GLY A 59 -1.37 7.83 -8.73
C GLY A 59 -2.39 6.82 -9.20
N PRO A 60 -2.35 5.57 -8.72
CA PRO A 60 -3.41 4.63 -9.03
C PRO A 60 -4.73 5.33 -8.75
N SER A 61 -5.66 5.27 -9.71
CA SER A 61 -6.96 5.95 -9.60
C SER A 61 -7.58 5.63 -8.23
N GLY A 62 -8.28 6.58 -7.62
CA GLY A 62 -8.88 6.36 -6.29
C GLY A 62 -9.73 5.07 -6.23
N TRP A 63 -10.26 4.64 -7.38
CA TRP A 63 -10.96 3.39 -7.56
C TRP A 63 -10.09 2.14 -7.32
N LEU A 64 -8.84 2.14 -7.76
CA LEU A 64 -7.88 1.06 -7.49
C LEU A 64 -7.65 0.90 -5.98
N TYR A 65 -7.59 2.00 -5.22
CA TYR A 65 -7.47 1.95 -3.76
C TYR A 65 -8.70 1.30 -3.09
N VAL A 66 -9.90 1.61 -3.59
CA VAL A 66 -11.13 0.97 -3.11
C VAL A 66 -11.12 -0.53 -3.42
N LEU A 67 -10.65 -0.92 -4.61
CA LEU A 67 -10.51 -2.32 -5.01
C LEU A 67 -9.47 -3.07 -4.18
N THR A 68 -8.32 -2.46 -3.86
CA THR A 68 -7.32 -3.10 -2.98
C THR A 68 -7.85 -3.25 -1.56
N PHE A 69 -8.60 -2.25 -1.07
CA PHE A 69 -9.25 -2.33 0.23
C PHE A 69 -10.30 -3.45 0.28
N ALA A 70 -11.25 -3.45 -0.66
CA ALA A 70 -12.28 -4.49 -0.76
C ALA A 70 -11.66 -5.88 -1.00
N GLY A 71 -10.65 -5.97 -1.85
CA GLY A 71 -9.92 -7.20 -2.14
C GLY A 71 -9.21 -7.76 -0.90
N SER A 72 -8.55 -6.91 -0.12
CA SER A 72 -7.88 -7.33 1.12
C SER A 72 -8.87 -7.83 2.18
N ALA A 73 -10.03 -7.16 2.33
CA ALA A 73 -11.10 -7.60 3.21
C ALA A 73 -11.71 -8.95 2.75
N ALA A 74 -11.93 -9.12 1.45
CA ALA A 74 -12.43 -10.36 0.88
C ALA A 74 -11.43 -11.51 1.06
N LEU A 75 -10.13 -11.28 0.80
CA LEU A 75 -9.07 -12.27 1.03
C LEU A 75 -9.03 -12.74 2.49
N TYR A 76 -9.19 -11.82 3.43
CA TYR A 76 -9.26 -12.18 4.84
C TYR A 76 -10.45 -13.09 5.15
N ALA A 77 -11.64 -12.69 4.70
CA ALA A 77 -12.89 -13.39 5.00
C ALA A 77 -12.99 -14.77 4.31
N PHE A 78 -12.52 -14.88 3.06
CA PHE A 78 -12.71 -16.07 2.22
C PHE A 78 -11.51 -17.01 2.15
N ALA A 79 -10.28 -16.52 2.41
CA ALA A 79 -9.09 -17.38 2.39
C ALA A 79 -8.52 -17.56 3.79
N LEU A 80 -8.03 -16.50 4.42
CA LEU A 80 -7.31 -16.58 5.70
C LEU A 80 -8.15 -17.15 6.83
N GLN A 81 -9.35 -16.61 7.06
CA GLN A 81 -10.21 -17.07 8.14
C GLN A 81 -10.62 -18.55 8.03
N PRO A 82 -11.11 -19.05 6.88
CA PRO A 82 -11.44 -20.46 6.75
C PRO A 82 -10.21 -21.38 6.72
N LEU A 83 -9.08 -20.95 6.16
CA LEU A 83 -7.82 -21.72 6.22
C LEU A 83 -7.35 -21.86 7.67
N TRP A 84 -7.37 -20.78 8.44
CA TRP A 84 -6.95 -20.81 9.84
C TRP A 84 -7.89 -21.67 10.69
N ARG A 85 -9.20 -21.60 10.46
CA ARG A 85 -10.18 -22.49 11.10
C ARG A 85 -9.97 -23.96 10.73
N ARG A 86 -9.75 -24.26 9.45
CA ARG A 86 -9.46 -25.63 8.98
C ARG A 86 -8.19 -26.18 9.61
N TRP A 87 -7.15 -25.37 9.71
CA TRP A 87 -5.88 -25.77 10.31
C TRP A 87 -5.99 -25.94 11.83
N ALA A 88 -6.65 -25.02 12.53
CA ALA A 88 -6.91 -25.15 13.97
C ALA A 88 -7.71 -26.43 14.28
N ASN A 89 -8.72 -26.74 13.46
CA ASN A 89 -9.50 -27.97 13.61
C ASN A 89 -8.71 -29.24 13.26
N ARG A 90 -7.64 -29.16 12.47
CA ARG A 90 -6.74 -30.32 12.23
C ARG A 90 -5.82 -30.59 13.42
N ARG A 91 -5.41 -29.57 14.17
CA ARG A 91 -4.59 -29.73 15.39
C ARG A 91 -5.35 -30.32 16.57
N ASN A 92 -6.66 -30.11 16.65
CA ASN A 92 -7.50 -30.57 17.75
C ASN A 92 -8.21 -31.90 17.47
N ARG A 93 -7.75 -32.70 16.50
CA ARG A 93 -8.25 -34.06 16.32
C ARG A 93 -7.50 -34.99 17.28
N PRO A 94 -8.20 -35.79 18.12
CA PRO A 94 -7.56 -36.74 19.04
C PRO A 94 -6.81 -37.84 18.28
#